data_AF-A0A2S5ZZN3-F1
#
_entry.id   AF-A0A2S5ZZN3-F1
#
_cell.length_a   1.000
_cell.length_b   1.000
_cell.length_c   1.000
_cell.angle_alpha   90.00
_cell.angle_beta   90.00
_cell.angle_gamma   90.00
#
_symmetry.space_group_name_H-M   'P 1'
#
loop_
_entity.id
_entity.type
_entity.pdbx_description
1 polymer ?
#
loop_
_entity_poly.entity_id
_entity_poly.type
_entity_poly.pdbx_seq_one_letter_code
_entity_poly.pdbx_strand_id
1 'polypeptide(L)'
;MRVVRALSGTVAAGLVVLAAVVVGAAVLGVRRGFPGPGASSVGWHIGMAALALGAQIFSDRRRGIPAFFGSLVVFVAAGYLLVTQWWN
;
A
#
# COMPACT_ATOMS: atom_id res chain seq x y z
N MET A 1 -19.87 -5.80 6.16
CA MET A 1 -19.24 -4.93 5.13
C MET A 1 -18.71 -3.61 5.67
N ARG A 2 -19.49 -2.80 6.41
CA ARG A 2 -19.02 -1.48 6.90
C ARG A 2 -17.67 -1.53 7.65
N VAL A 3 -17.54 -2.44 8.63
CA VAL A 3 -16.31 -2.59 9.43
C VAL A 3 -15.12 -3.03 8.58
N VAL A 4 -15.28 -4.10 7.78
CA VAL A 4 -14.22 -4.61 6.88
C VAL A 4 -13.74 -3.51 5.92
N ARG A 5 -14.68 -2.73 5.37
CA ARG A 5 -14.36 -1.64 4.45
C ARG A 5 -13.65 -0.48 5.14
N ALA A 6 -14.03 -0.17 6.38
CA ALA A 6 -13.34 0.85 7.18
C ALA A 6 -11.89 0.43 7.48
N LEU A 7 -11.70 -0.80 7.95
CA LEU A 7 -10.36 -1.36 8.21
C LEU A 7 -9.50 -1.39 6.94
N SER A 8 -10.07 -1.88 5.84
CA SER A 8 -9.43 -1.86 4.52
C SER A 8 -9.05 -0.45 4.09
N GLY A 9 -9.94 0.53 4.27
CA GLY A 9 -9.66 1.93 3.99
C GLY A 9 -8.49 2.49 4.82
N THR A 10 -8.42 2.16 6.11
CA THR A 10 -7.29 2.52 6.97
C THR A 10 -5.98 1.90 6.49
N VAL A 11 -5.99 0.62 6.09
CA VAL A 11 -4.80 -0.04 5.54
C VAL A 11 -4.37 0.59 4.21
N ALA A 12 -5.31 0.86 3.31
CA ALA A 12 -5.00 1.54 2.05
C ALA A 12 -4.37 2.92 2.29
N ALA A 13 -4.91 3.71 3.22
CA ALA A 13 -4.31 4.98 3.63
C ALA A 13 -2.90 4.80 4.21
N GLY A 14 -2.72 3.80 5.08
CA GLY A 14 -1.41 3.45 5.63
C GLY A 14 -0.39 3.10 4.55
N LEU A 15 -0.78 2.35 3.52
CA LEU A 15 0.11 2.01 2.40
C LEU A 15 0.53 3.23 1.59
N VAL A 16 -0.36 4.21 1.39
CA VAL A 16 -0.03 5.47 0.73
C VAL A 16 0.97 6.28 1.55
N VAL A 17 0.72 6.41 2.86
CA VAL A 17 1.65 7.09 3.78
C VAL A 17 3.00 6.39 3.77
N LEU A 18 3.01 5.05 3.83
CA LEU A 18 4.25 4.27 3.78
C LEU A 18 5.00 4.49 2.47
N ALA A 19 4.32 4.48 1.33
CA ALA A 19 4.95 4.76 0.04
C ALA A 19 5.57 6.17 0.01
N ALA A 20 4.87 7.18 0.54
CA ALA A 20 5.41 8.53 0.66
C ALA A 20 6.66 8.58 1.55
N VAL A 21 6.67 7.85 2.68
CA VAL A 21 7.83 7.73 3.57
C VAL A 21 9.02 7.09 2.86
N VAL A 22 8.81 5.99 2.15
CA VAL A 22 9.87 5.28 1.41
C VAL A 22 10.46 6.16 0.31
N VAL A 23 9.61 6.88 -0.44
CA VAL A 23 10.05 7.87 -1.43
C VAL A 23 10.85 8.99 -0.76
N GLY A 24 10.36 9.53 0.36
CA GLY A 24 11.05 10.58 1.12
C GLY A 24 12.42 10.12 1.62
N ALA A 25 12.51 8.89 2.12
CA ALA A 25 13.77 8.29 2.55
C ALA A 25 14.76 8.11 1.38
N ALA A 26 14.29 7.70 0.19
CA ALA A 26 15.13 7.59 -0.99
C ALA A 26 15.67 8.95 -1.44
N VAL A 27 14.82 9.99 -1.46
CA VAL A 27 15.23 11.36 -1.79
C VAL A 27 16.23 11.91 -0.77
N LEU A 28 16.01 11.68 0.53
CA LEU A 28 16.93 12.09 1.58
C LEU A 28 18.26 11.34 1.50
N GLY A 29 18.25 10.04 1.16
CA GLY A 29 19.46 9.23 0.96
C GLY A 29 20.38 9.84 -0.10
N VAL A 30 19.81 10.16 -1.27
CA VAL A 30 20.55 10.85 -2.35
C VAL A 30 21.08 12.20 -1.90
N ARG A 31 20.26 13.00 -1.20
CA ARG A 31 20.63 14.37 -0.78
C ARG A 31 21.67 14.41 0.34
N ARG A 32 21.66 13.42 1.24
CA ARG A 32 22.51 13.39 2.44
C ARG A 32 23.64 12.37 2.36
N GLY A 33 23.79 11.67 1.24
CA GLY A 33 24.90 10.76 0.98
C GLY A 33 24.86 9.46 1.79
N PHE A 34 23.66 9.00 2.19
CA PHE A 34 23.50 7.71 2.87
C PHE A 34 22.72 6.73 1.98
N PRO A 35 22.90 5.41 2.15
CA PRO A 35 22.18 4.41 1.38
C PRO A 35 20.70 4.39 1.78
N GLY A 36 19.85 5.05 0.99
CA GLY A 36 18.40 5.01 1.11
C GLY A 36 17.78 3.79 0.41
N PRO A 37 16.44 3.66 0.44
CA PRO A 37 15.72 2.62 -0.29
C PRO A 37 16.06 2.60 -1.79
N GLY A 38 16.30 1.40 -2.33
CA GLY A 38 16.58 1.21 -3.75
C GLY A 38 15.35 1.46 -4.64
N ALA A 39 15.59 1.72 -5.93
CA ALA A 39 14.52 2.01 -6.89
C ALA A 39 13.47 0.89 -7.00
N SER A 40 13.87 -0.38 -6.86
CA SER A 40 12.93 -1.51 -6.83
C SER A 40 11.97 -1.43 -5.65
N SER A 41 12.50 -1.15 -4.45
CA SER A 41 11.70 -1.02 -3.23
C SER A 41 10.72 0.14 -3.33
N VAL A 42 11.17 1.30 -3.81
CA VAL A 42 10.31 2.45 -4.08
C VAL A 42 9.19 2.07 -5.07
N GLY A 43 9.55 1.39 -6.16
CA GLY A 43 8.59 0.95 -7.19
C GLY A 43 7.51 0.01 -6.64
N TRP A 44 7.89 -0.97 -5.82
CA TRP A 44 6.94 -1.88 -5.16
C TRP A 44 5.97 -1.15 -4.24
N HIS A 45 6.46 -0.23 -3.41
CA HIS A 45 5.60 0.51 -2.49
C HIS A 45 4.61 1.42 -3.24
N ILE A 46 5.05 2.10 -4.29
CA ILE A 46 4.17 2.92 -5.14
C ILE A 46 3.12 2.05 -5.84
N GLY A 47 3.56 0.95 -6.48
CA GLY A 47 2.67 0.05 -7.21
C GLY A 47 1.60 -0.58 -6.33
N MET A 48 1.99 -1.06 -5.15
CA MET A 48 1.07 -1.70 -4.20
C MET A 48 0.16 -0.69 -3.50
N ALA A 49 0.63 0.53 -3.22
CA ALA A 49 -0.23 1.61 -2.74
C ALA A 49 -1.28 2.00 -3.80
N ALA A 50 -0.90 2.10 -5.07
CA ALA A 50 -1.83 2.38 -6.17
C ALA A 50 -2.86 1.25 -6.35
N LEU A 51 -2.42 -0.02 -6.28
CA LEU A 51 -3.30 -1.19 -6.32
C LEU A 51 -4.31 -1.16 -5.16
N ALA A 52 -3.84 -0.93 -3.93
CA ALA A 52 -4.69 -0.87 -2.75
C ALA A 52 -5.71 0.28 -2.84
N LEU A 53 -5.28 1.48 -3.27
CA LEU A 53 -6.19 2.60 -3.50
C LEU A 53 -7.25 2.27 -4.55
N GLY A 54 -6.86 1.69 -5.69
CA GLY A 54 -7.79 1.30 -6.75
C GLY A 54 -8.80 0.26 -6.26
N ALA A 55 -8.34 -0.75 -5.53
CA ALA A 55 -9.19 -1.79 -4.95
C ALA A 55 -10.15 -1.24 -3.88
N GLN A 56 -9.68 -0.31 -3.05
CA GLN A 56 -10.51 0.37 -2.06
C GLN A 56 -11.60 1.22 -2.74
N ILE A 57 -11.25 2.02 -3.75
CA ILE A 57 -12.21 2.81 -4.54
C ILE A 57 -13.26 1.91 -5.20
N PHE A 58 -12.85 0.76 -5.74
CA PHE A 58 -13.76 -0.24 -6.29
C PHE A 58 -14.70 -0.79 -5.20
N SER A 59 -14.17 -1.13 -4.03
CA SER A 59 -14.93 -1.61 -2.88
C SER A 59 -15.97 -0.58 -2.39
N ASP A 60 -15.59 0.70 -2.36
CA ASP A 60 -16.44 1.79 -1.90
C ASP A 60 -17.63 2.04 -2.83
N ARG A 61 -17.45 1.82 -4.15
CA ARG A 61 -18.49 2.00 -5.19
C ARG A 61 -19.40 0.79 -5.37
N ARG A 62 -19.05 -0.38 -4.80
CA ARG A 62 -19.81 -1.63 -4.96
C ARG A 62 -20.49 -2.03 -3.64
N ARG A 63 -21.40 -2.99 -3.71
CA ARG A 63 -22.09 -3.59 -2.55
C ARG A 63 -22.00 -5.12 -2.61
N GLY A 64 -22.16 -5.78 -1.47
CA GLY A 64 -22.15 -7.24 -1.39
C GLY A 64 -20.78 -7.85 -1.71
N ILE A 65 -20.77 -9.00 -2.39
CA ILE A 65 -19.58 -9.83 -2.66
C ILE A 65 -18.46 -9.06 -3.39
N PRO A 66 -18.72 -8.25 -4.43
CA PRO A 66 -17.65 -7.47 -5.08
C PRO A 66 -16.91 -6.51 -4.14
N ALA A 67 -17.60 -5.90 -3.17
CA ALA A 67 -16.98 -5.02 -2.19
C ALA A 67 -16.06 -5.79 -1.22
N PHE A 68 -16.42 -7.03 -0.90
CA PHE A 68 -15.56 -7.89 -0.10
C PHE A 68 -14.23 -8.17 -0.80
N PHE A 69 -14.26 -8.58 -2.08
CA PHE A 69 -13.04 -8.87 -2.83
C PHE A 69 -12.16 -7.63 -3.02
N GLY A 70 -12.75 -6.45 -3.25
CA GLY A 70 -11.97 -5.20 -3.26
C GLY A 70 -11.24 -4.95 -1.94
N SER A 71 -11.91 -5.20 -0.81
CA SER A 71 -11.28 -5.07 0.51
C SER A 71 -10.20 -6.14 0.76
N LEU A 72 -10.42 -7.37 0.29
CA LEU A 72 -9.45 -8.45 0.39
C LEU A 72 -8.16 -8.14 -0.37
N VAL A 73 -8.25 -7.55 -1.57
CA VAL A 73 -7.09 -7.14 -2.37
C VAL A 73 -6.21 -6.14 -1.60
N VAL A 74 -6.80 -5.22 -0.83
CA VAL A 74 -6.03 -4.27 0.00
C VAL A 74 -5.21 -5.02 1.06
N PHE A 75 -5.81 -5.97 1.77
CA PHE A 75 -5.09 -6.76 2.78
C PHE A 75 -4.01 -7.66 2.17
N VAL A 76 -4.28 -8.27 1.01
CA VAL A 76 -3.29 -9.05 0.26
C VAL A 76 -2.12 -8.15 -0.17
N ALA A 77 -2.39 -6.93 -0.62
CA ALA A 77 -1.36 -5.99 -1.01
C ALA A 77 -0.46 -5.59 0.18
N ALA A 78 -1.05 -5.34 1.34
CA ALA A 78 -0.30 -5.06 2.57
C ALA A 78 0.52 -6.27 3.03
N GLY A 79 -0.08 -7.46 3.04
CA GLY A 79 0.61 -8.71 3.41
C GLY A 79 1.78 -9.02 2.48
N TYR A 80 1.61 -8.79 1.17
CA TYR A 80 2.68 -8.96 0.18
C TYR A 80 3.87 -8.05 0.48
N LEU A 81 3.65 -6.76 0.72
CA LEU A 81 4.73 -5.84 1.09
C LEU A 81 5.42 -6.23 2.40
N LEU A 82 4.66 -6.62 3.42
CA LEU A 82 5.24 -7.06 4.71
C LEU A 82 6.15 -8.29 4.53
N VAL A 83 5.73 -9.27 3.72
CA VAL A 83 6.54 -10.46 3.50
C VAL A 83 7.77 -10.16 2.63
N THR A 84 7.60 -9.41 1.55
CA THR A 84 8.63 -9.28 0.50
C THR A 84 9.55 -8.07 0.63
N GLN A 85 9.16 -7.03 1.36
CA GLN A 85 9.89 -5.78 1.48
C GLN A 85 10.24 -5.41 2.93
N TRP A 86 9.83 -6.25 3.89
CA TRP A 86 10.15 -6.06 5.30
C TRP A 86 10.82 -7.29 5.92
N TRP A 87 10.20 -8.48 5.82
CA TRP A 87 10.77 -9.69 6.42
C TRP A 87 11.73 -10.49 5.54
N ASN A 88 11.84 -10.13 4.26
CA ASN A 88 12.69 -10.78 3.28
C ASN A 88 13.47 -9.74 2.50
#